data_AF-W4FY45-F1
#
_entry.id   AF-W4FY45-F1
#
_cell.length_a   1.000
_cell.length_b   1.000
_cell.length_c   1.000
_cell.angle_alpha   90.00
_cell.angle_beta   90.00
_cell.angle_gamma   90.00
#
_symmetry.space_group_name_H-M   'P 1'
#
loop_
_entity.id
_entity.type
_entity.pdbx_description
1 polymer ?
#
loop_
_entity_poly.entity_id
_entity_poly.type
_entity_poly.pdbx_seq_one_letter_code
_entity_poly.pdbx_strand_id
1 'polypeptide(L)'
;CAELILQPLLLKTKYDTLADSSKDPNIQLLVFNGNKTGFRVWTQKFVQHLKVLTTAKVGLWLANRTSRSEPMIKFEDWLSGEPPVVHGANESEQRWYSHYRSEQGQYIRILVSKALPDAFTQQFKDTFRVDQPVHLLWAAVDKRYGKSNVNTV
;
A
#
# COMPACT_ATOMS: atom_id res chain seq x y z
N CYS A 1 9.56 20.98 -27.54
CA CYS A 1 8.92 19.64 -27.48
C CYS A 1 9.72 18.62 -26.64
N ALA A 2 10.33 19.02 -25.52
CA ALA A 2 11.16 18.13 -24.68
C ALA A 2 10.55 17.81 -23.30
N GLU A 3 9.50 18.52 -22.86
CA GLU A 3 8.89 18.31 -21.53
C GLU A 3 7.94 17.11 -21.43
N LEU A 4 7.48 16.55 -22.56
CA LEU A 4 6.49 15.46 -22.55
C LEU A 4 7.08 14.05 -22.40
N ILE A 5 8.42 13.90 -22.43
CA ILE A 5 9.09 12.59 -22.31
C ILE A 5 9.78 12.42 -20.95
N LEU A 6 9.97 13.50 -20.17
CA LEU A 6 10.57 13.41 -18.83
C LEU A 6 9.62 12.88 -17.75
N GLN A 7 8.30 13.08 -17.87
CA GLN A 7 7.34 12.65 -16.84
C GLN A 7 7.24 11.12 -16.70
N PRO A 8 7.18 10.31 -17.78
CA PRO A 8 7.20 8.85 -17.67
C PRO A 8 8.52 8.32 -17.12
N LEU A 9 9.64 8.97 -17.46
CA LEU A 9 10.97 8.57 -17.01
C LEU A 9 11.17 8.88 -15.53
N LEU A 10 10.75 10.06 -15.07
CA LEU A 10 10.74 10.44 -13.65
C LEU A 10 9.77 9.58 -12.83
N LEU A 11 8.62 9.19 -13.38
CA LEU A 11 7.77 8.18 -12.75
C LEU A 11 8.55 6.87 -12.60
N LYS A 12 9.20 6.38 -13.66
CA LYS A 12 9.94 5.11 -13.65
C LYS A 12 11.09 5.10 -12.63
N THR A 13 11.94 6.14 -12.58
CA THR A 13 13.02 6.22 -11.58
C THR A 13 12.51 6.45 -10.15
N LYS A 14 11.37 7.14 -9.97
CA LYS A 14 10.76 7.35 -8.65
C LYS A 14 10.08 6.07 -8.13
N TYR A 15 9.50 5.27 -9.03
CA TYR A 15 9.07 3.90 -8.73
C TYR A 15 10.25 2.97 -8.52
N ASP A 16 11.42 3.20 -9.11
CA ASP A 16 12.64 2.44 -8.80
C ASP A 16 13.19 2.79 -7.40
N THR A 17 12.99 4.02 -6.92
CA THR A 17 13.33 4.39 -5.53
C THR A 17 12.32 3.83 -4.52
N LEU A 18 11.04 3.73 -4.89
CA LEU A 18 10.05 2.94 -4.14
C LEU A 18 10.31 1.44 -4.30
N ALA A 19 10.90 0.99 -5.40
CA ALA A 19 11.38 -0.38 -5.58
C ALA A 19 12.65 -0.67 -4.78
N ASP A 20 13.27 0.30 -4.11
CA ASP A 20 14.27 -0.02 -3.08
C ASP A 20 13.59 -0.57 -1.81
N SER A 21 12.27 -0.38 -1.66
CA SER A 21 11.49 -1.19 -0.71
C SER A 21 11.34 -2.65 -1.17
N SER A 22 11.63 -2.98 -2.43
CA SER A 22 11.77 -4.37 -2.90
C SER A 22 12.98 -5.07 -2.29
N LYS A 23 13.91 -4.33 -1.68
CA LYS A 23 15.00 -4.86 -0.87
C LYS A 23 14.67 -4.90 0.61
N ASP A 24 13.45 -4.51 1.02
CA ASP A 24 13.01 -4.71 2.39
C ASP A 24 12.89 -6.23 2.59
N PRO A 25 13.82 -6.86 3.34
CA PRO A 25 13.85 -8.32 3.46
C PRO A 25 12.56 -8.86 4.10
N ASN A 26 11.75 -7.98 4.71
CA ASN A 26 10.45 -8.33 5.26
C ASN A 26 9.38 -8.63 4.20
N ILE A 27 9.48 -8.12 2.96
CA ILE A 27 8.45 -8.40 1.94
C ILE A 27 8.43 -9.90 1.59
N GLN A 28 9.59 -10.56 1.55
CA GLN A 28 9.67 -12.01 1.33
C GLN A 28 9.01 -12.79 2.48
N LEU A 29 9.05 -12.28 3.71
CA LEU A 29 8.39 -12.87 4.88
C LEU A 29 6.86 -12.66 4.87
N LEU A 30 6.37 -11.74 4.03
CA LEU A 30 4.96 -11.44 3.87
C LEU A 30 4.32 -12.19 2.70
N VAL A 31 5.05 -13.06 2.00
CA VAL A 31 4.50 -13.83 0.88
C VAL A 31 3.45 -14.82 1.38
N PHE A 32 2.26 -14.71 0.84
CA PHE A 32 1.18 -15.66 1.07
C PHE A 32 1.37 -16.89 0.21
N ASN A 33 1.27 -18.06 0.82
CA ASN A 33 1.40 -19.34 0.11
C ASN A 33 0.13 -19.78 -0.63
N GLY A 34 -0.94 -18.98 -0.61
CA GLY A 34 -2.23 -19.31 -1.25
C GLY A 34 -3.13 -20.25 -0.43
N ASN A 35 -2.69 -20.74 0.73
CA ASN A 35 -3.46 -21.66 1.56
C ASN A 35 -4.54 -20.93 2.37
N LYS A 36 -5.82 -21.14 2.01
CA LYS A 36 -6.98 -20.54 2.69
C LYS A 36 -7.01 -20.79 4.21
N THR A 37 -6.51 -21.93 4.68
CA THR A 37 -6.49 -22.25 6.12
C THR A 37 -5.56 -21.31 6.90
N GLY A 38 -4.46 -20.87 6.27
CA GLY A 38 -3.51 -19.92 6.84
C GLY A 38 -3.86 -18.45 6.58
N PHE A 39 -4.88 -18.17 5.76
CA PHE A 39 -5.18 -16.81 5.30
C PHE A 39 -5.41 -15.83 6.45
N ARG A 40 -6.22 -16.18 7.46
CA ARG A 40 -6.47 -15.31 8.62
C ARG A 40 -5.18 -14.92 9.35
N VAL A 41 -4.30 -15.88 9.58
CA VAL A 41 -3.02 -15.66 10.28
C VAL A 41 -2.10 -14.78 9.42
N TRP A 42 -2.06 -15.04 8.12
CA TRP A 42 -1.30 -14.23 7.18
C TRP A 42 -1.81 -12.78 7.12
N THR A 43 -3.12 -12.58 7.03
CA THR A 43 -3.76 -11.25 7.07
C THR A 43 -3.38 -10.48 8.32
N GLN A 44 -3.39 -11.12 9.49
CA GLN A 44 -2.95 -10.49 10.75
C GLN A 44 -1.48 -10.05 10.68
N LYS A 45 -0.59 -10.88 10.13
CA LYS A 45 0.83 -10.53 9.93
C LYS A 45 0.99 -9.36 8.96
N PHE A 46 0.24 -9.36 7.86
CA PHE A 46 0.28 -8.30 6.86
C PHE A 46 -0.18 -6.96 7.45
N VAL A 47 -1.33 -6.94 8.15
CA VAL A 47 -1.84 -5.75 8.84
C VAL A 47 -0.85 -5.28 9.91
N GLN A 48 -0.24 -6.19 10.66
CA GLN A 48 0.75 -5.84 11.68
C GLN A 48 1.98 -5.16 11.05
N HIS A 49 2.44 -5.61 9.89
CA HIS A 49 3.52 -4.95 9.18
C HIS A 49 3.15 -3.52 8.77
N LEU A 50 1.92 -3.29 8.27
CA LEU A 50 1.44 -1.93 7.97
C LEU A 50 1.45 -1.02 9.21
N LYS A 51 1.03 -1.53 10.38
CA LYS A 51 1.08 -0.78 11.65
C LYS A 51 2.51 -0.41 12.06
N VAL A 52 3.47 -1.32 11.82
CA VAL A 52 4.90 -1.05 12.06
C VAL A 52 5.39 0.06 11.13
N LEU A 53 5.00 0.07 9.86
CA LEU A 53 5.32 1.15 8.91
C LEU A 53 4.73 2.49 9.36
N THR A 54 3.46 2.51 9.78
CA THR A 54 2.83 3.71 10.37
C THR A 54 3.66 4.24 11.54
N THR A 55 4.00 3.36 12.49
CA THR A 55 4.79 3.73 13.68
C THR A 55 6.19 4.24 13.30
N ALA A 56 6.86 3.60 12.34
CA ALA A 56 8.18 4.01 11.87
C ALA A 56 8.15 5.39 11.20
N LYS A 57 7.12 5.69 10.38
CA LYS A 57 6.96 7.01 9.74
C LYS A 57 6.68 8.11 10.76
N VAL A 58 5.81 7.85 11.74
CA VAL A 58 5.56 8.78 12.85
C VAL A 58 6.82 8.98 13.69
N GLY A 59 7.56 7.92 14.00
CA GLY A 59 8.84 8.00 14.73
C GLY A 59 9.90 8.81 14.01
N LEU A 60 10.05 8.61 12.69
CA LEU A 60 10.95 9.40 11.84
C LEU A 60 10.56 10.89 11.85
N TRP A 61 9.27 11.19 11.79
CA TRP A 61 8.75 12.56 11.87
C TRP A 61 9.02 13.18 13.25
N LEU A 62 8.75 12.45 14.34
CA LEU A 62 9.02 12.90 15.72
C LEU A 62 10.50 13.18 15.96
N ALA A 63 11.39 12.39 15.36
CA ALA A 63 12.84 12.56 15.43
C ALA A 63 13.34 13.71 14.54
N ASN A 64 12.64 14.01 13.44
CA ASN A 64 13.01 15.02 12.47
C ASN A 64 11.95 16.13 12.36
N ARG A 65 11.75 16.86 13.47
CA ARG A 65 10.74 17.94 13.63
C ARG A 65 10.97 19.19 12.78
N THR A 66 11.88 19.15 11.81
CA THR A 66 12.48 20.38 11.28
C THR A 66 11.69 21.06 10.18
N SER A 67 10.83 20.38 9.39
CA SER A 67 10.04 21.07 8.33
C SER A 67 8.89 20.27 7.70
N ARG A 68 8.61 19.03 8.14
CA ARG A 68 7.65 18.16 7.45
C ARG A 68 6.34 18.05 8.23
N SER A 69 5.23 18.07 7.51
CA SER A 69 3.90 17.85 8.08
C SER A 69 3.79 16.45 8.69
N GLU A 70 2.91 16.31 9.69
CA GLU A 70 2.71 15.04 10.38
C GLU A 70 2.06 14.00 9.43
N PRO A 71 2.58 12.75 9.37
CA PRO A 71 1.96 11.68 8.60
C PRO A 71 0.69 11.18 9.28
N MET A 72 -0.43 11.85 9.01
CA MET A 72 -1.73 11.57 9.65
C MET A 72 -2.45 10.33 9.09
N ILE A 73 -2.07 9.86 7.90
CA ILE A 73 -2.72 8.71 7.25
C ILE A 73 -1.97 7.44 7.64
N LYS A 74 -2.66 6.50 8.31
CA LYS A 74 -2.08 5.21 8.69
C LYS A 74 -2.09 4.25 7.50
N PHE A 75 -1.06 3.41 7.41
CA PHE A 75 -0.94 2.45 6.31
C PHE A 75 -2.05 1.40 6.36
N GLU A 76 -2.43 0.94 7.55
CA GLU A 76 -3.46 -0.08 7.72
C GLU A 76 -4.87 0.38 7.32
N ASP A 77 -5.14 1.69 7.34
CA ASP A 77 -6.46 2.24 7.01
C ASP A 77 -6.82 2.02 5.54
N TRP A 78 -5.80 2.00 4.65
CA TRP A 78 -5.96 1.75 3.21
C TRP A 78 -6.57 0.38 2.87
N LEU A 79 -6.49 -0.59 3.79
CA LEU A 79 -7.09 -1.91 3.59
C LEU A 79 -8.58 -1.93 3.91
N SER A 80 -9.04 -1.01 4.77
CA SER A 80 -10.44 -0.93 5.22
C SER A 80 -11.26 0.03 4.35
N GLY A 81 -10.62 1.06 3.81
CA GLY A 81 -11.27 2.06 2.98
C GLY A 81 -10.27 3.02 2.37
N GLU A 82 -10.78 3.93 1.55
CA GLU A 82 -9.99 5.04 1.04
C GLU A 82 -9.76 6.06 2.17
N PRO A 83 -8.52 6.33 2.60
CA PRO A 83 -8.29 7.20 3.75
C PRO A 83 -8.75 8.64 3.47
N PRO A 84 -9.19 9.37 4.51
CA PRO A 84 -9.69 10.73 4.36
C PRO A 84 -8.63 11.64 3.73
N VAL A 85 -9.08 12.60 2.93
CA VAL A 85 -8.21 13.65 2.41
C VAL A 85 -7.86 14.59 3.56
N VAL A 86 -6.58 14.73 3.84
CA VAL A 86 -6.10 15.69 4.83
C VAL A 86 -5.95 17.05 4.14
N HIS A 87 -6.59 18.06 4.74
CA HIS A 87 -6.48 19.45 4.29
C HIS A 87 -5.32 20.12 5.01
N GLY A 88 -4.31 20.56 4.25
CA GLY A 88 -3.16 21.29 4.81
C GLY A 88 -3.54 22.72 5.21
N ALA A 89 -2.82 23.30 6.18
CA ALA A 89 -3.05 24.68 6.60
C ALA A 89 -2.62 25.70 5.52
N ASN A 90 -1.78 25.30 4.58
CA ASN A 90 -1.31 26.10 3.45
C ASN A 90 -1.09 25.22 2.21
N GLU A 91 -0.80 25.84 1.07
CA GLU A 91 -0.60 25.14 -0.20
C GLU A 91 0.56 24.13 -0.16
N SER A 92 1.64 24.43 0.57
CA SER A 92 2.79 23.53 0.68
C SER A 92 2.42 22.26 1.45
N GLU A 93 1.74 22.41 2.58
CA GLU A 93 1.21 21.28 3.35
C GLU A 93 0.16 20.50 2.55
N GLN A 94 -0.73 21.18 1.82
CA GLN A 94 -1.72 20.52 0.98
C GLN A 94 -1.04 19.68 -0.12
N ARG A 95 -0.03 20.23 -0.79
CA ARG A 95 0.77 19.51 -1.80
C ARG A 95 1.48 18.32 -1.17
N TRP A 96 2.02 18.47 0.04
CA TRP A 96 2.66 17.39 0.78
C TRP A 96 1.67 16.26 1.10
N TYR A 97 0.50 16.57 1.67
CA TYR A 97 -0.51 15.56 2.00
C TYR A 97 -1.04 14.84 0.76
N SER A 98 -1.31 15.57 -0.32
CA SER A 98 -1.71 14.97 -1.61
C SER A 98 -0.62 14.03 -2.16
N HIS A 99 0.65 14.46 -2.09
CA HIS A 99 1.76 13.63 -2.54
C HIS A 99 1.96 12.38 -1.66
N TYR A 100 1.98 12.57 -0.33
CA TYR A 100 2.12 11.51 0.65
C TYR A 100 1.04 10.43 0.51
N ARG A 101 -0.22 10.86 0.37
CA ARG A 101 -1.37 9.97 0.14
C ARG A 101 -1.21 9.16 -1.15
N SER A 102 -0.79 9.79 -2.25
CA SER A 102 -0.57 9.09 -3.52
C SER A 102 0.56 8.06 -3.42
N GLU A 103 1.70 8.43 -2.84
CA GLU A 103 2.84 7.51 -2.67
C GLU A 103 2.50 6.35 -1.75
N GLN A 104 1.78 6.61 -0.66
CA GLN A 104 1.37 5.59 0.31
C GLN A 104 0.42 4.56 -0.33
N GLY A 105 -0.59 5.01 -1.06
CA GLY A 105 -1.52 4.12 -1.77
C GLY A 105 -0.81 3.24 -2.81
N GLN A 106 0.11 3.83 -3.57
CA GLN A 106 0.92 3.08 -4.55
C GLN A 106 1.83 2.04 -3.89
N TYR A 107 2.50 2.44 -2.80
CA TYR A 107 3.35 1.54 -2.04
C TYR A 107 2.59 0.31 -1.52
N ILE A 108 1.43 0.53 -0.88
CA ILE A 108 0.61 -0.57 -0.35
C ILE A 108 0.10 -1.44 -1.49
N ARG A 109 -0.27 -0.87 -2.64
CA ARG A 109 -0.66 -1.67 -3.80
C ARG A 109 0.47 -2.60 -4.25
N ILE A 110 1.69 -2.09 -4.40
CA ILE A 110 2.85 -2.91 -4.79
C ILE A 110 3.11 -3.99 -3.74
N LEU A 111 3.00 -3.65 -2.46
CA LEU A 111 3.20 -4.58 -1.35
C LEU A 111 2.17 -5.72 -1.39
N VAL A 112 0.89 -5.40 -1.57
CA VAL A 112 -0.19 -6.39 -1.72
C VAL A 112 0.08 -7.29 -2.93
N SER A 113 0.43 -6.71 -4.09
CA SER A 113 0.73 -7.50 -5.29
C SER A 113 1.90 -8.47 -5.08
N LYS A 114 2.98 -8.03 -4.42
CA LYS A 114 4.16 -8.88 -4.16
C LYS A 114 3.91 -9.93 -3.08
N ALA A 115 3.01 -9.64 -2.15
CA ALA A 115 2.68 -10.54 -1.05
C ALA A 115 1.69 -11.64 -1.45
N LEU A 116 1.14 -11.61 -2.66
CA LEU A 116 0.16 -12.58 -3.16
C LEU A 116 0.79 -13.56 -4.16
N PRO A 117 0.22 -14.76 -4.33
CA PRO A 117 0.66 -15.70 -5.35
C PRO A 117 0.55 -15.11 -6.76
N ASP A 118 1.54 -15.37 -7.61
CA ASP A 118 1.55 -14.89 -9.00
C ASP A 118 0.31 -15.30 -9.80
N ALA A 119 -0.22 -16.50 -9.55
CA ALA A 119 -1.45 -16.96 -10.19
C ALA A 119 -2.65 -16.05 -9.89
N PHE A 120 -2.71 -15.45 -8.69
CA PHE A 120 -3.75 -14.49 -8.32
C PHE A 120 -3.52 -13.15 -9.01
N THR A 121 -2.30 -12.61 -8.95
CA THR A 121 -1.99 -11.31 -9.56
C THR A 121 -2.16 -11.36 -11.08
N GLN A 122 -1.87 -12.51 -11.72
CA GLN A 122 -2.14 -12.74 -13.13
C GLN A 122 -3.62 -12.80 -13.47
N GLN A 123 -4.43 -13.48 -12.64
CA GLN A 123 -5.89 -13.57 -12.83
C GLN A 123 -6.59 -12.22 -12.65
N PHE A 124 -6.06 -11.36 -11.78
CA PHE A 124 -6.66 -10.08 -11.42
C PHE A 124 -5.84 -8.88 -11.96
N LYS A 125 -5.11 -9.06 -13.06
CA LYS A 125 -4.28 -8.00 -13.68
C LYS A 125 -5.05 -6.68 -13.89
N ASP A 126 -6.32 -6.78 -14.26
CA ASP A 126 -7.20 -5.61 -14.43
C ASP A 126 -7.62 -4.95 -13.11
N THR A 127 -7.70 -5.74 -12.03
CA THR A 127 -7.98 -5.24 -10.68
C THR A 127 -6.74 -4.54 -10.10
N PHE A 128 -5.53 -5.03 -10.41
CA PHE A 128 -4.26 -4.42 -10.00
C PHE A 128 -3.81 -3.21 -10.84
N ARG A 129 -4.70 -2.63 -11.65
CA ARG A 129 -4.43 -1.38 -12.38
C ARG A 129 -4.11 -0.23 -11.42
N VAL A 130 -3.39 0.76 -11.95
CA VAL A 130 -2.83 1.88 -11.16
C VAL A 130 -3.93 2.80 -10.59
N ASP A 131 -5.17 2.69 -11.07
CA ASP A 131 -6.32 3.49 -10.70
C ASP A 131 -7.26 2.82 -9.65
N GLN A 132 -7.14 1.52 -9.41
CA GLN A 132 -8.06 0.76 -8.53
C GLN A 132 -7.80 0.95 -7.01
N PRO A 133 -8.75 1.48 -6.22
CA PRO A 133 -8.55 1.71 -4.79
C PRO A 133 -8.00 0.50 -4.02
N VAL A 134 -7.05 0.74 -3.10
CA VAL A 134 -6.36 -0.34 -2.34
C VAL A 134 -7.34 -1.22 -1.57
N HIS A 135 -8.37 -0.63 -0.97
CA HIS A 135 -9.36 -1.38 -0.21
C HIS A 135 -10.19 -2.33 -1.08
N LEU A 136 -10.41 -2.01 -2.38
CA LEU A 136 -11.10 -2.91 -3.31
C LEU A 136 -10.23 -4.10 -3.71
N LEU A 137 -8.93 -3.85 -3.90
CA LEU A 137 -7.96 -4.93 -4.08
C LEU A 137 -7.95 -5.88 -2.90
N TRP A 138 -7.89 -5.32 -1.70
CA TRP A 138 -7.89 -6.08 -0.46
C TRP A 138 -9.19 -6.89 -0.29
N ALA A 139 -10.34 -6.28 -0.58
CA ALA A 139 -11.63 -6.97 -0.56
C ALA A 139 -11.70 -8.14 -1.57
N ALA A 140 -11.09 -8.01 -2.74
CA ALA A 140 -11.02 -9.10 -3.72
C ALA A 140 -10.17 -10.28 -3.22
N VAL A 141 -9.05 -9.97 -2.52
CA VAL A 141 -8.20 -10.97 -1.87
C VAL A 141 -8.97 -11.70 -0.77
N ASP A 142 -9.65 -10.95 0.11
CA ASP A 142 -10.47 -11.51 1.19
C ASP A 142 -11.62 -12.36 0.64
N LYS A 143 -12.30 -11.93 -0.43
CA LYS A 143 -13.33 -12.72 -1.10
C LYS A 143 -12.78 -14.04 -1.66
N ARG A 144 -11.53 -14.07 -2.14
CA ARG A 144 -10.93 -15.27 -2.74
C ARG A 144 -10.45 -16.28 -1.69
N TYR A 145 -9.77 -15.78 -0.66
CA TYR A 145 -9.02 -16.61 0.29
C TYR A 145 -9.60 -16.61 1.71
N GLY A 146 -10.42 -15.62 2.03
CA GLY A 146 -11.24 -15.59 3.23
C GLY A 146 -12.08 -16.85 3.31
N LYS A 147 -12.19 -17.40 4.53
CA LYS A 147 -13.11 -18.50 4.77
C LYS A 147 -14.52 -17.97 4.54
N SER A 148 -15.16 -18.44 3.47
CA SER A 148 -16.61 -18.40 3.37
C SER A 148 -17.15 -19.24 4.52
N ASN A 149 -17.58 -18.60 5.61
CA ASN A 149 -18.53 -19.23 6.51
C ASN A 149 -19.89 -19.26 5.80
N VAL A 150 -19.98 -20.00 4.69
CA VAL A 150 -21.26 -20.49 4.18
C VAL A 150 -21.29 -21.96 4.59
N ASN A 151 -21.53 -22.18 5.88
CA ASN A 151 -22.23 -23.39 6.28
C ASN A 151 -23.63 -23.21 5.70
N THR A 152 -23.87 -23.82 4.54
CA THR A 152 -25.19 -24.26 4.13
C THR A 152 -25.78 -25.10 5.26
N VAL A 153 -26.77 -24.54 5.95
CA VAL A 153 -27.78 -25.28 6.71
C VAL A 153 -29.12 -24.82 6.19
#